data_AF-A0A6I5CGA1-F1
#
_entry.id   AF-A0A6I5CGA1-F1
#
_cell.length_a   1.000
_cell.length_b   1.000
_cell.length_c   1.000
_cell.angle_alpha   90.00
_cell.angle_beta   90.00
_cell.angle_gamma   90.00
#
_symmetry.space_group_name_H-M   'P 1'
#
loop_
_entity.id
_entity.type
_entity.pdbx_description
1 polymer ?
#
loop_
_entity_poly.entity_id
_entity_poly.type
_entity_poly.pdbx_seq_one_letter_code
_entity_poly.pdbx_strand_id
1 'polypeptide(L)'
;ARGRTALLLRAPGTDWTEVLGRLRTALAHSGAGAPAGMAGLRLGDLAGLANTVADLVGGAITIEDPRSRVLAYSRLEHAADPLRLLTILGQEVPRWRVAELRERGFFQALWSSGDVVRLPADDRYAERLAIAVRHGGDVLGSIWAA
;
A
#
# COMPACT_ATOMS: atom_id res chain seq x y z
N ALA A 1 -14.77 -21.75 -21.99
CA ALA A 1 -15.85 -20.84 -21.56
C ALA A 1 -15.32 -19.42 -21.59
N ARG A 2 -15.97 -18.48 -22.28
CA ARG A 2 -15.60 -17.05 -22.24
C ARG A 2 -16.00 -16.50 -20.87
N GLY A 3 -15.03 -16.06 -20.06
CA GLY A 3 -15.32 -15.38 -18.80
C GLY A 3 -16.12 -14.11 -19.09
N ARG A 4 -17.28 -13.96 -18.45
CA ARG A 4 -18.04 -12.71 -18.47
C ARG A 4 -17.45 -11.79 -17.39
N THR A 5 -17.02 -10.59 -17.79
CA THR A 5 -16.59 -9.56 -16.83
C THR A 5 -17.80 -9.05 -16.07
N ALA A 6 -17.79 -9.13 -14.73
CA ALA A 6 -18.78 -8.51 -13.88
C ALA A 6 -18.24 -7.17 -13.35
N LEU A 7 -19.07 -6.13 -13.39
CA LEU A 7 -18.78 -4.84 -12.75
C LEU A 7 -19.43 -4.83 -11.37
N LEU A 8 -18.65 -4.49 -10.35
CA LEU A 8 -19.13 -4.34 -8.97
C LEU A 8 -19.04 -2.87 -8.59
N LEU A 9 -20.14 -2.33 -8.06
CA LEU A 9 -20.20 -0.98 -7.53
C LEU A 9 -20.05 -1.03 -6.01
N ARG A 10 -19.23 -0.13 -5.47
CA ARG A 10 -19.03 0.06 -4.04
C ARG A 10 -19.72 1.36 -3.63
N ALA A 11 -20.47 1.33 -2.54
CA ALA A 11 -21.06 2.55 -1.99
C ALA A 11 -19.95 3.46 -1.39
N PRO A 12 -20.08 4.78 -1.49
CA PRO A 12 -19.18 5.70 -0.80
C PRO A 12 -19.11 5.36 0.70
N GLY A 13 -17.91 5.27 1.26
CA GLY A 13 -17.70 4.98 2.68
C GLY A 13 -17.63 3.49 3.06
N THR A 14 -17.94 2.54 2.18
CA THR A 14 -17.73 1.10 2.48
C THR A 14 -16.23 0.79 2.52
N ASP A 15 -15.72 0.06 3.50
CA ASP A 15 -14.28 -0.31 3.52
C ASP A 15 -13.97 -1.43 2.49
N TRP A 16 -12.75 -1.44 1.93
CA TRP A 16 -12.34 -2.50 1.00
C TRP A 16 -12.32 -3.89 1.64
N THR A 17 -12.01 -3.99 2.92
CA THR A 17 -12.06 -5.23 3.71
C THR A 17 -13.48 -5.79 3.74
N GLU A 18 -14.47 -4.93 3.91
CA GLU A 18 -15.87 -5.31 3.89
C GLU A 18 -16.31 -5.78 2.50
N VAL A 19 -15.93 -5.03 1.45
CA VAL A 19 -16.20 -5.42 0.06
C VAL A 19 -15.59 -6.79 -0.26
N LEU A 20 -14.33 -6.99 0.10
CA LEU A 20 -13.62 -8.26 -0.11
C LEU A 20 -14.25 -9.40 0.70
N GLY A 21 -14.66 -9.13 1.94
CA GLY A 21 -15.38 -10.10 2.78
C GLY A 21 -16.67 -10.56 2.12
N ARG A 22 -17.52 -9.62 1.70
CA ARG A 22 -18.78 -9.90 1.00
C ARG A 22 -18.55 -10.65 -0.32
N LEU A 23 -17.54 -10.25 -1.10
CA LEU A 23 -17.19 -10.92 -2.35
C LEU A 23 -16.73 -12.36 -2.11
N ARG A 24 -15.88 -12.60 -1.11
CA ARG A 24 -15.44 -13.95 -0.75
C ARG A 24 -16.62 -14.83 -0.32
N THR A 25 -17.53 -14.31 0.51
CA THR A 25 -18.74 -15.04 0.92
C THR A 25 -19.62 -15.38 -0.29
N ALA A 26 -19.86 -14.42 -1.19
CA ALA A 26 -20.65 -14.66 -2.40
C ALA A 26 -19.99 -15.67 -3.35
N LEU A 27 -18.66 -15.62 -3.50
CA LEU A 27 -17.91 -16.58 -4.32
C LEU A 27 -17.93 -17.99 -3.70
N ALA A 28 -17.77 -18.11 -2.38
CA ALA A 28 -17.85 -19.38 -1.67
C ALA A 28 -19.23 -20.05 -1.83
N HIS A 29 -20.30 -19.26 -1.85
CA HIS A 29 -21.67 -19.77 -2.05
C HIS A 29 -22.04 -20.08 -3.50
N SER A 30 -21.30 -19.54 -4.48
CA SER A 30 -21.58 -19.79 -5.90
C SER A 30 -20.82 -20.98 -6.48
N GLY A 31 -20.05 -21.71 -5.67
CA GLY A 31 -19.28 -22.88 -6.10
C GLY A 31 -18.12 -22.54 -7.04
N ALA A 32 -17.82 -21.25 -7.21
CA ALA A 32 -16.65 -20.79 -7.95
C ALA A 32 -15.39 -21.11 -7.14
N GLY A 33 -14.53 -21.98 -7.68
CA GLY A 33 -13.20 -22.20 -7.13
C GLY A 33 -12.43 -20.89 -7.00
N ALA A 34 -11.53 -20.80 -6.02
CA ALA A 34 -10.77 -19.59 -5.75
C ALA A 34 -10.10 -19.04 -7.03
N PRO A 35 -10.15 -17.72 -7.28
CA PRO A 35 -9.60 -17.14 -8.50
C PRO A 35 -8.08 -17.40 -8.57
N ALA A 36 -7.65 -17.97 -9.70
CA ALA A 36 -6.25 -18.31 -9.98
C ALA A 36 -5.31 -17.09 -10.04
N GLY A 37 -5.84 -15.87 -10.11
CA GLY A 37 -5.06 -14.62 -10.25
C GLY A 37 -4.28 -14.18 -9.01
N MET A 38 -4.51 -14.81 -7.85
CA MET A 38 -3.73 -14.59 -6.62
C MET A 38 -2.87 -15.80 -6.24
N ALA A 39 -2.72 -16.78 -7.15
CA ALA A 39 -2.01 -18.03 -6.88
C ALA A 39 -0.49 -17.87 -6.62
N GLY A 40 0.07 -16.67 -6.81
CA GLY A 40 1.50 -16.38 -6.57
C GLY A 40 1.82 -15.70 -5.23
N LEU A 41 0.87 -14.95 -4.64
CA LEU A 41 1.12 -14.23 -3.38
C LEU A 41 0.78 -15.13 -2.20
N ARG A 42 1.80 -15.72 -1.59
CA ARG A 42 1.64 -16.48 -0.36
C ARG A 42 1.29 -15.52 0.78
N LEU A 43 0.40 -15.94 1.68
CA LEU A 43 0.17 -15.22 2.92
C LEU A 43 1.51 -15.04 3.64
N GLY A 44 1.87 -13.78 3.95
CA GLY A 44 3.16 -13.42 4.54
C GLY A 44 4.23 -12.92 3.56
N ASP A 45 3.99 -12.95 2.25
CA ASP A 45 4.92 -12.42 1.25
C ASP A 45 4.70 -10.91 0.98
N LEU A 46 5.10 -10.08 1.94
CA LEU A 46 5.01 -8.62 1.78
C LEU A 46 5.91 -8.07 0.66
N ALA A 47 7.02 -8.76 0.35
CA ALA A 47 7.91 -8.37 -0.75
C ALA A 47 7.26 -8.63 -2.12
N GLY A 48 6.63 -9.80 -2.30
CA GLY A 48 5.81 -10.10 -3.47
C GLY A 48 4.68 -9.09 -3.64
N LEU A 49 3.98 -8.75 -2.55
CA LEU A 49 2.94 -7.71 -2.57
C LEU A 49 3.51 -6.36 -3.02
N ALA A 50 4.63 -5.92 -2.46
CA ALA A 50 5.26 -4.65 -2.83
C ALA A 50 5.65 -4.62 -4.32
N ASN A 51 6.16 -5.73 -4.87
CA ASN A 51 6.46 -5.85 -6.30
C ASN A 51 5.19 -5.78 -7.16
N THR A 52 4.14 -6.52 -6.81
CA THR A 52 2.88 -6.49 -7.56
C THR A 52 2.27 -5.08 -7.57
N VAL A 53 2.29 -4.37 -6.44
CA VAL A 53 1.80 -2.99 -6.39
C VAL A 53 2.68 -2.08 -7.24
N ALA A 54 4.00 -2.23 -7.19
CA ALA A 54 4.93 -1.45 -8.01
C ALA A 54 4.65 -1.61 -9.51
N ASP A 55 4.44 -2.85 -9.96
CA ASP A 55 4.11 -3.15 -11.35
C ASP A 55 2.77 -2.53 -11.79
N LEU A 56 1.80 -2.42 -10.88
CA LEU A 56 0.49 -1.84 -11.14
C LEU A 56 0.49 -0.31 -11.18
N VAL A 57 1.27 0.33 -10.31
CA VAL A 57 1.25 1.81 -10.17
C VAL A 57 2.41 2.49 -10.91
N GLY A 58 3.39 1.73 -11.39
CA GLY A 58 4.56 2.25 -12.10
C GLY A 58 5.56 3.00 -11.21
N GLY A 59 5.48 2.81 -9.89
CA GLY A 59 6.27 3.52 -8.89
C GLY A 59 6.85 2.58 -7.83
N ALA A 60 7.94 3.00 -7.19
CA ALA A 60 8.66 2.15 -6.25
C ALA A 60 7.93 2.08 -4.89
N ILE A 61 7.73 0.89 -4.35
CA ILE A 61 6.91 0.66 -3.17
C ILE A 61 7.74 0.44 -1.91
N THR A 62 7.32 1.01 -0.79
CA THR A 62 7.66 0.55 0.57
C THR A 62 6.39 0.26 1.36
N ILE A 63 6.45 -0.77 2.20
CA ILE A 63 5.41 -1.12 3.16
C ILE A 63 6.03 -0.91 4.54
N GLU A 64 5.38 -0.11 5.36
CA GLU A 64 5.94 0.38 6.62
C GLU A 64 4.98 0.16 7.78
N ASP A 65 5.53 -0.08 8.97
CA ASP A 65 4.76 -0.08 10.22
C ASP A 65 4.44 1.37 10.68
N PRO A 66 3.60 1.55 11.73
CA PRO A 66 3.25 2.90 12.21
C PRO A 66 4.42 3.69 12.80
N ARG A 67 5.57 3.05 13.03
CA ARG A 67 6.82 3.69 13.48
C ARG A 67 7.75 4.01 12.31
N SER A 68 7.27 3.87 11.06
CA SER A 68 8.04 4.05 9.82
C SER A 68 9.22 3.09 9.69
N ARG A 69 9.10 1.88 10.25
CA ARG A 69 10.02 0.77 9.95
C ARG A 69 9.59 0.08 8.68
N VAL A 70 10.55 -0.23 7.81
CA VAL A 70 10.27 -0.89 6.53
C VAL A 70 10.05 -2.38 6.78
N LEU A 71 8.84 -2.85 6.48
CA LEU A 71 8.46 -4.26 6.52
C LEU A 71 8.77 -4.96 5.19
N ALA A 72 8.61 -4.26 4.07
CA ALA A 72 8.96 -4.74 2.74
C ALA A 72 9.14 -3.57 1.76
N TYR A 73 9.78 -3.86 0.62
CA TYR A 73 9.98 -2.91 -0.46
C TYR A 73 10.00 -3.63 -1.81
N SER A 74 9.64 -2.91 -2.88
CA SER A 74 9.72 -3.45 -4.24
C SER A 74 11.16 -3.51 -4.76
N ARG A 75 11.43 -4.39 -5.72
CA ARG A 75 12.72 -4.45 -6.42
C ARG A 75 13.04 -3.13 -7.09
N LEU A 76 14.34 -2.88 -7.24
CA LEU A 76 14.86 -1.67 -7.87
C LEU A 76 15.00 -1.91 -9.37
N GLU A 77 14.07 -1.38 -10.17
CA GLU A 77 14.17 -1.45 -11.64
C GLU A 77 14.70 -0.14 -12.27
N HIS A 78 14.64 0.96 -11.53
CA HIS A 78 15.12 2.29 -11.97
C HIS A 78 15.94 2.98 -10.87
N ALA A 79 16.66 4.06 -11.21
CA ALA A 79 17.45 4.83 -10.27
C ALA A 79 16.63 5.22 -9.03
N ALA A 80 17.05 4.74 -7.86
CA ALA A 80 16.39 5.04 -6.60
C ALA A 80 16.62 6.51 -6.23
N ASP A 81 15.57 7.22 -5.81
CA ASP A 81 15.76 8.50 -5.16
C ASP A 81 16.58 8.31 -3.84
N PRO A 82 17.38 9.31 -3.42
CA PRO A 82 18.26 9.16 -2.27
C PRO A 82 17.54 8.79 -0.96
N LEU A 83 16.29 9.23 -0.77
CA LEU A 83 15.52 8.92 0.43
C LEU A 83 15.21 7.41 0.48
N ARG A 84 14.80 6.83 -0.66
CA ARG A 84 14.52 5.40 -0.76
C ARG A 84 15.75 4.56 -0.41
N LEU A 85 16.92 4.94 -0.92
CA LEU A 85 18.17 4.24 -0.58
C LEU A 85 18.44 4.26 0.93
N LEU A 86 18.35 5.45 1.55
CA LEU A 86 18.54 5.60 3.00
C LEU A 86 17.53 4.74 3.78
N THR A 87 16.26 4.77 3.39
CA THR A 87 15.18 4.03 4.05
C THR A 87 15.37 2.51 3.94
N ILE A 88 15.74 2.00 2.76
CA ILE A 88 15.96 0.56 2.55
C ILE A 88 17.21 0.07 3.30
N LEU A 89 18.33 0.80 3.20
CA LEU A 89 19.57 0.43 3.87
C LEU A 89 19.44 0.48 5.39
N GLY A 90 18.71 1.47 5.92
CA GLY A 90 18.44 1.59 7.34
C GLY A 90 17.32 0.69 7.85
N GLN A 91 16.53 0.08 6.96
CA GLN A 91 15.27 -0.63 7.27
C GLN A 91 14.27 0.23 8.06
N GLU A 92 14.42 1.55 8.04
CA GLU A 92 13.54 2.53 8.65
C GLU A 92 13.69 3.88 7.93
N VAL A 93 12.60 4.65 7.90
CA VAL A 93 12.66 6.03 7.39
C VAL A 93 13.57 6.85 8.31
N PRO A 94 14.50 7.65 7.78
CA PRO A 94 15.39 8.45 8.61
C PRO A 94 14.63 9.31 9.62
N ARG A 95 15.07 9.30 10.89
CA ARG A 95 14.36 9.96 12.00
C ARG A 95 14.09 11.45 11.76
N TRP A 96 15.02 12.15 11.11
CA TRP A 96 14.86 13.55 10.76
C TRP A 96 13.69 13.76 9.77
N ARG A 97 13.46 12.81 8.84
CA ARG A 97 12.35 12.88 7.89
C ARG A 97 11.02 12.58 8.58
N VAL A 98 11.00 11.62 9.50
CA VAL A 98 9.81 11.33 10.33
C VAL A 98 9.43 12.55 11.16
N ALA A 99 10.40 13.24 11.77
CA ALA A 99 10.16 14.48 12.52
C ALA A 99 9.58 15.57 11.62
N GLU A 100 10.18 15.82 10.46
CA GLU A 100 9.70 16.81 9.48
C GLU A 100 8.25 16.52 9.03
N LEU A 101 7.93 15.27 8.69
CA LEU A 101 6.56 14.88 8.29
C LEU A 101 5.55 15.01 9.43
N ARG A 102 5.98 14.77 10.67
CA ARG A 102 5.14 14.96 11.85
C ARG A 102 4.83 16.43 12.10
N GLU A 103 5.84 17.29 12.03
CA GLU A 103 5.69 18.75 12.19
C GLU A 103 4.75 19.36 11.15
N ARG A 104 4.80 18.85 9.91
CA ARG A 104 3.91 19.27 8.82
C ARG A 104 2.49 18.69 8.90
N GLY A 105 2.19 17.87 9.91
CA GLY A 105 0.89 17.21 10.08
C GLY A 105 0.60 16.09 9.07
N PHE A 106 1.60 15.63 8.31
CA PHE A 106 1.40 14.63 7.26
C PHE A 106 0.88 13.31 7.83
N PHE A 107 1.47 12.83 8.92
CA PHE A 107 1.03 11.59 9.56
C PHE A 107 -0.40 11.72 10.11
N GLN A 108 -0.79 12.88 10.64
CA GLN A 108 -2.17 13.09 11.06
C GLN A 108 -3.13 12.92 9.88
N ALA A 109 -2.84 13.55 8.75
CA ALA A 109 -3.63 13.42 7.52
C ALA A 109 -3.66 11.96 7.02
N LEU A 110 -2.52 11.28 6.98
CA LEU A 110 -2.42 9.88 6.57
C LEU A 110 -3.25 8.95 7.46
N TRP A 111 -3.15 9.12 8.78
CA TRP A 111 -3.83 8.26 9.75
C TRP A 111 -5.29 8.62 10.00
N SER A 112 -5.78 9.76 9.52
CA SER A 112 -7.22 10.09 9.51
C SER A 112 -7.90 9.83 8.16
N SER A 113 -7.13 9.72 7.07
CA SER A 113 -7.65 9.54 5.72
C SER A 113 -7.97 8.06 5.40
N GLY A 114 -9.03 7.85 4.62
CA GLY A 114 -9.31 6.60 3.90
C GLY A 114 -8.79 6.60 2.45
N ASP A 115 -8.28 7.74 2.00
CA ASP A 115 -7.76 7.97 0.64
C ASP A 115 -6.24 8.13 0.64
N VAL A 116 -5.66 8.09 -0.56
CA VAL A 116 -4.23 8.38 -0.80
C VAL A 116 -3.91 9.82 -0.42
N VAL A 117 -2.89 9.99 0.43
CA VAL A 117 -2.33 11.30 0.81
C VAL A 117 -1.07 11.54 0.00
N ARG A 118 -1.02 12.70 -0.65
CA ARG A 118 0.09 13.13 -1.51
C ARG A 118 1.08 13.98 -0.72
N LEU A 119 2.35 13.63 -0.81
CA LEU A 119 3.49 14.42 -0.37
C LEU A 119 4.17 14.99 -1.63
N PRO A 120 3.98 16.28 -1.95
CA PRO A 120 4.57 16.88 -3.15
C PRO A 120 6.09 16.75 -3.18
N ALA A 121 6.66 16.70 -4.38
CA ALA A 121 8.10 16.80 -4.58
C ALA A 121 8.64 18.14 -4.04
N ASP A 122 9.89 18.12 -3.57
CA ASP A 122 10.69 19.31 -3.26
C ASP A 122 12.08 19.20 -3.90
N ASP A 123 12.95 20.19 -3.67
CA ASP A 123 14.31 20.21 -4.24
C ASP A 123 15.19 19.01 -3.83
N ARG A 124 14.79 18.27 -2.79
CA ARG A 124 15.57 17.17 -2.20
C ARG A 124 14.99 15.81 -2.55
N TYR A 125 13.67 15.71 -2.67
CA TYR A 125 12.96 14.43 -2.78
C TYR A 125 11.84 14.45 -3.81
N ALA A 126 11.71 13.33 -4.51
CA ALA A 126 10.59 13.07 -5.40
C ALA A 126 9.25 13.08 -4.63
N GLU A 127 8.18 13.26 -5.41
CA GLU A 127 6.81 13.13 -4.92
C GLU A 127 6.59 11.75 -4.31
N ARG A 128 5.75 11.69 -3.26
CA ARG A 128 5.33 10.42 -2.68
C ARG A 128 3.83 10.37 -2.50
N LEU A 129 3.27 9.20 -2.72
CA LEU A 129 1.88 8.89 -2.37
C LEU A 129 1.89 7.91 -1.20
N ALA A 130 1.06 8.12 -0.21
CA ALA A 130 0.94 7.25 0.95
C ALA A 130 -0.52 6.90 1.20
N ILE A 131 -0.79 5.65 1.59
CA ILE A 131 -2.11 5.22 2.07
C ILE A 131 -1.95 4.41 3.34
N ALA A 132 -2.87 4.62 4.29
CA ALA A 132 -2.92 3.84 5.53
C ALA A 132 -3.44 2.43 5.24
N VAL A 133 -2.78 1.43 5.84
CA VAL A 133 -3.28 0.06 5.90
C VAL A 133 -4.02 -0.11 7.22
N ARG A 134 -5.27 -0.58 7.16
CA ARG A 134 -6.15 -0.67 8.33
C ARG A 134 -6.82 -2.02 8.45
N HIS A 135 -7.26 -2.32 9.65
CA HIS A 135 -8.24 -3.35 9.93
C HIS A 135 -9.30 -2.77 10.88
N GLY A 136 -10.48 -2.49 10.34
CA GLY A 136 -11.48 -1.71 11.07
C GLY A 136 -10.96 -0.31 11.41
N GLY A 137 -10.97 0.05 12.70
CA GLY A 137 -10.44 1.33 13.18
C GLY A 137 -8.93 1.38 13.37
N ASP A 138 -8.25 0.23 13.37
CA ASP A 138 -6.84 0.14 13.73
C ASP A 138 -5.93 0.37 12.52
N VAL A 139 -4.97 1.28 12.67
CA VAL A 139 -3.89 1.50 11.69
C VAL A 139 -2.81 0.44 11.90
N LEU A 140 -2.59 -0.38 10.89
CA LEU A 140 -1.57 -1.43 10.88
C LEU A 140 -0.22 -0.93 10.31
N GLY A 141 -0.24 0.14 9.52
CA GLY A 141 0.93 0.67 8.84
C GLY A 141 0.54 1.50 7.61
N SER A 142 1.46 1.60 6.66
CA SER A 142 1.26 2.37 5.42
C SER A 142 1.94 1.72 4.22
N ILE A 143 1.38 1.96 3.03
CA ILE A 143 2.03 1.71 1.75
C ILE A 143 2.41 3.05 1.15
N TRP A 144 3.64 3.16 0.67
CA TRP A 144 4.18 4.34 0.01
C TRP A 144 4.56 4.03 -1.43
N ALA A 145 4.31 4.97 -2.34
CA ALA A 145 4.76 4.95 -3.72
C ALA A 145 5.64 6.17 -4.02
N ALA A 146 6.64 5.97 -4.87
CA ALA A 146 7.66 6.92 -5.31
C ALA A 146 7.79 6.92 -6.83
#